data_AF-J7SJ84-F1
#
_entry.id   AF-J7SJ84-F1
#
_cell.length_a   1.000
_cell.length_b   1.000
_cell.length_c   1.000
_cell.angle_alpha   90.00
_cell.angle_beta   90.00
_cell.angle_gamma   90.00
#
_symmetry.space_group_name_H-M   'P 1'
#
loop_
_entity.id
_entity.type
_entity.pdbx_description
1 polymer ?
#
loop_
_entity_poly.entity_id
_entity_poly.type
_entity_poly.pdbx_seq_one_letter_code
_entity_poly.pdbx_strand_id
1 'polypeptide(L)'
;MFHPMRRTLSILAIGGLLCAPAVLLTGCFGSDESKGEDPTAAMGALLAGNTTEDKVDAISPYLDATNDYNRHIVTFDYALTPSLEDMRSGKRMTYVSLPHFSELKKTLEEARANPKTAGVYKDIDAEADAVLAILKDLAPLSEKMESYYSSKGYLADDYAAGTQMIAQYLPLYDAFEPAYDKFDAAVTTHFKEVQLARLEDMRKEGRVNAEAFLELNMKVRELADMLDQEQIDNAAAEAKIAEINALVPKVPDIPSLATYKSSLNRFIGTFRSYVAGQEDGNEVVDDFNDFVRSSSNLDLAELDKKK
;
A
#
# COMPACT_ATOMS: atom_id res chain seq x y z
N MET A 1 24.12 8.77 -12.04
CA MET A 1 22.94 9.64 -11.87
C MET A 1 22.09 8.90 -10.86
N PHE A 2 22.03 9.36 -9.62
CA PHE A 2 21.19 8.74 -8.60
C PHE A 2 19.75 8.87 -9.09
N HIS A 3 19.09 7.76 -9.39
CA HIS A 3 17.64 7.81 -9.57
C HIS A 3 17.09 8.26 -8.20
N PRO A 4 16.37 9.40 -8.12
CA PRO A 4 15.63 9.71 -6.91
C PRO A 4 14.68 8.53 -6.68
N MET A 5 14.56 8.06 -5.44
CA MET A 5 13.51 7.14 -5.02
C MET A 5 12.17 7.79 -5.39
N ARG A 6 11.70 7.53 -6.62
CA ARG A 6 10.39 7.96 -7.12
C ARG A 6 9.34 6.88 -6.90
N ARG A 7 9.67 5.87 -6.10
CA ARG A 7 8.79 4.77 -5.79
C ARG A 7 8.30 5.03 -4.38
N THR A 8 7.09 5.57 -4.36
CA THR A 8 6.24 5.75 -3.19
C THR A 8 6.60 4.71 -2.16
N LEU A 9 6.98 5.16 -0.96
CA LEU A 9 6.96 4.28 0.21
C LEU A 9 5.65 3.52 0.13
N SER A 10 5.71 2.20 -0.09
CA SER A 10 4.52 1.36 -0.23
C SER A 10 3.50 1.79 0.81
N ILE A 11 2.21 1.85 0.46
CA ILE A 11 1.17 2.21 1.43
C ILE A 11 1.35 1.42 2.72
N LEU A 12 1.97 0.22 2.73
CA LEU A 12 2.26 -0.61 3.91
C LEU A 12 1.17 -0.43 4.96
N ALA A 13 -0.06 -0.59 4.45
CA ALA A 13 -1.25 -0.46 5.26
C ALA A 13 -1.07 -1.47 6.37
N ILE A 14 -1.17 -0.93 7.57
CA ILE A 14 -0.95 -1.63 8.81
C ILE A 14 -1.97 -2.77 8.84
N GLY A 15 -1.55 -3.98 8.46
CA GLY A 15 -2.43 -5.16 8.41
C GLY A 15 -3.07 -5.49 9.76
N GLY A 16 -2.49 -4.98 10.87
CA GLY A 16 -3.10 -5.03 12.20
C GLY A 16 -4.11 -3.93 12.51
N LEU A 17 -4.06 -2.80 11.80
CA LEU A 17 -4.96 -1.68 12.10
C LEU A 17 -6.32 -1.87 11.44
N LEU A 18 -6.40 -2.59 10.31
CA LEU A 18 -7.63 -2.86 9.59
C LEU A 18 -8.38 -4.08 10.13
N CYS A 19 -7.71 -5.03 10.79
CA CYS A 19 -8.27 -6.32 11.19
C CYS A 19 -8.65 -6.43 12.68
N ALA A 20 -9.40 -5.47 13.21
CA ALA A 20 -10.10 -5.65 14.48
C ALA A 20 -11.60 -5.58 14.21
N PRO A 21 -12.27 -6.71 13.88
CA PRO A 21 -13.72 -6.70 13.80
C PRO A 21 -14.24 -6.23 15.15
N ALA A 22 -14.86 -5.05 15.16
CA ALA A 22 -15.67 -4.65 16.29
C ALA A 22 -16.74 -5.73 16.42
N VAL A 23 -16.61 -6.59 17.43
CA VAL A 23 -17.68 -7.49 17.86
C VAL A 23 -18.82 -6.59 18.32
N LEU A 24 -19.67 -6.19 17.38
CA LEU A 24 -20.94 -5.56 17.68
C LEU A 24 -21.79 -6.63 18.34
N LEU A 25 -22.03 -6.44 19.63
CA LEU A 25 -23.06 -7.15 20.38
C LEU A 25 -24.42 -6.81 19.77
N THR A 26 -24.81 -7.50 18.71
CA THR A 26 -26.20 -7.50 18.23
C THR A 26 -27.04 -8.29 19.21
N GLY A 27 -27.70 -7.57 20.09
CA GLY A 27 -28.81 -8.08 20.89
C GLY A 27 -29.94 -8.59 19.98
N CYS A 28 -30.49 -9.72 20.39
CA CYS A 28 -31.62 -10.46 19.81
C CYS A 28 -32.75 -9.60 19.23
N PHE A 29 -33.18 -9.91 18.01
CA PHE A 29 -34.61 -10.03 17.62
C PHE A 29 -34.75 -11.00 16.44
N GLY A 30 -35.68 -11.95 16.55
CA GLY A 30 -35.83 -13.08 15.65
C GLY A 30 -36.77 -12.87 14.45
N SER A 31 -36.60 -13.78 13.48
CA SER A 31 -37.57 -14.41 12.57
C SER A 31 -38.59 -13.54 11.80
N ASP A 32 -38.53 -13.54 10.47
CA ASP A 32 -39.24 -14.52 9.61
C ASP A 32 -38.86 -14.38 8.12
N GLU A 33 -38.91 -15.50 7.38
CA GLU A 33 -38.68 -15.59 5.93
C GLU A 33 -39.86 -15.03 5.12
N SER A 34 -39.58 -14.33 4.00
CA SER A 34 -40.45 -14.40 2.81
C SER A 34 -39.70 -14.03 1.52
N LYS A 35 -39.91 -14.87 0.50
CA LYS A 35 -39.43 -14.74 -0.88
C LYS A 35 -40.20 -13.65 -1.62
N GLY A 36 -39.47 -12.84 -2.39
CA GLY A 36 -40.00 -11.97 -3.44
C GLY A 36 -38.87 -11.15 -4.05
N GLU A 37 -38.81 -11.08 -5.38
CA GLU A 37 -37.87 -10.22 -6.11
C GLU A 37 -38.08 -8.77 -5.67
N ASP A 38 -37.09 -8.14 -5.03
CA ASP A 38 -37.27 -6.81 -4.42
C ASP A 38 -35.99 -5.96 -4.60
N PRO A 39 -36.09 -4.62 -4.73
CA PRO A 39 -34.97 -3.68 -4.89
C PRO A 39 -34.07 -3.56 -3.64
N THR A 40 -34.18 -4.51 -2.73
CA THR A 40 -33.41 -4.66 -1.49
C THR A 40 -31.95 -5.02 -1.72
N ALA A 41 -31.52 -5.44 -2.91
CA ALA A 41 -30.10 -5.53 -3.23
C ALA A 41 -29.44 -4.13 -3.32
N ALA A 42 -30.16 -3.14 -3.85
CA ALA A 42 -29.70 -1.75 -3.90
C ALA A 42 -29.85 -1.04 -2.54
N MET A 43 -30.88 -1.38 -1.76
CA MET A 43 -31.06 -0.89 -0.39
C MET A 43 -30.14 -1.58 0.63
N GLY A 44 -29.72 -2.82 0.36
CA GLY A 44 -28.69 -3.53 1.10
C GLY A 44 -27.32 -2.88 0.92
N ALA A 45 -26.99 -2.44 -0.31
CA ALA A 45 -25.80 -1.62 -0.56
C ALA A 45 -25.89 -0.20 0.03
N LEU A 46 -27.09 0.36 0.16
CA LEU A 46 -27.32 1.67 0.80
C LEU A 46 -27.23 1.62 2.34
N LEU A 47 -27.43 0.43 2.94
CA LEU A 47 -27.37 0.21 4.39
C LEU A 47 -26.09 -0.50 4.86
N ALA A 48 -25.39 -1.21 3.96
CA ALA A 48 -24.10 -1.88 4.22
C ALA A 48 -22.87 -1.01 3.93
N GLY A 49 -23.05 0.32 3.82
CA GLY A 49 -22.01 1.24 3.35
C GLY A 49 -21.97 2.56 4.12
N ASN A 50 -22.28 2.56 5.42
CA ASN A 50 -22.38 3.80 6.20
C ASN A 50 -21.55 3.81 7.48
N THR A 51 -20.96 2.69 7.89
CA THR A 51 -20.02 2.68 9.01
C THR A 51 -18.59 2.85 8.50
N THR A 52 -17.71 3.35 9.37
CA THR A 52 -16.28 3.43 9.07
C THR A 52 -15.68 2.05 8.83
N GLU A 53 -16.24 0.99 9.42
CA GLU A 53 -15.78 -0.38 9.20
C GLU A 53 -16.17 -0.91 7.80
N ASP A 54 -17.38 -0.60 7.31
CA ASP A 54 -17.76 -0.95 5.93
C ASP A 54 -16.80 -0.30 4.91
N LYS A 55 -16.39 0.95 5.19
CA LYS A 55 -15.43 1.68 4.35
C LYS A 55 -14.03 1.05 4.36
N VAL A 56 -13.63 0.45 5.50
CA VAL A 56 -12.38 -0.29 5.65
C VAL A 56 -12.43 -1.59 4.87
N ASP A 57 -13.48 -2.38 5.07
CA ASP A 57 -13.72 -3.62 4.34
C ASP A 57 -13.69 -3.38 2.83
N ALA A 58 -14.31 -2.28 2.39
CA ALA A 58 -14.39 -1.93 0.99
C ALA A 58 -13.02 -1.57 0.37
N ILE A 59 -12.16 -0.83 1.08
CA ILE A 59 -10.86 -0.39 0.53
C ILE A 59 -9.76 -1.47 0.67
N SER A 60 -9.91 -2.41 1.60
CA SER A 60 -8.86 -3.38 1.96
C SER A 60 -8.33 -4.19 0.77
N PRO A 61 -9.16 -4.72 -0.15
CA PRO A 61 -8.63 -5.48 -1.30
C PRO A 61 -7.72 -4.65 -2.22
N TYR A 62 -8.00 -3.36 -2.40
CA TYR A 62 -7.11 -2.48 -3.16
C TYR A 62 -5.83 -2.17 -2.40
N LEU A 63 -5.90 -1.97 -1.09
CA LEU A 63 -4.72 -1.80 -0.24
C LEU A 63 -3.80 -3.01 -0.31
N ASP A 64 -4.35 -4.22 -0.18
CA ASP A 64 -3.60 -5.46 -0.26
C ASP A 64 -2.89 -5.58 -1.63
N ALA A 65 -3.61 -5.33 -2.73
CA ALA A 65 -3.03 -5.33 -4.08
C ALA A 65 -1.88 -4.33 -4.22
N THR A 66 -2.04 -3.08 -3.75
CA THR A 66 -0.98 -2.07 -3.78
C THR A 66 0.20 -2.44 -2.88
N ASN A 67 -0.06 -2.96 -1.68
CA ASN A 67 0.97 -3.29 -0.70
C ASN A 67 1.83 -4.45 -1.18
N ASP A 68 1.22 -5.49 -1.73
CA ASP A 68 1.93 -6.65 -2.25
C ASP A 68 2.79 -6.29 -3.46
N TYR A 69 2.23 -5.53 -4.40
CA TYR A 69 2.98 -5.07 -5.57
C TYR A 69 4.13 -4.14 -5.17
N ASN A 70 3.87 -3.09 -4.40
CA ASN A 70 4.88 -2.11 -4.02
C ASN A 70 5.98 -2.73 -3.14
N ARG A 71 5.63 -3.66 -2.23
CA ARG A 71 6.62 -4.43 -1.46
C ARG A 71 7.57 -5.19 -2.40
N HIS A 72 7.04 -5.86 -3.43
CA HIS A 72 7.86 -6.56 -4.41
C HIS A 72 8.76 -5.59 -5.18
N ILE A 73 8.22 -4.48 -5.67
CA ILE A 73 8.98 -3.46 -6.40
C ILE A 73 10.16 -2.95 -5.58
N VAL A 74 9.93 -2.53 -4.33
CA VAL A 74 10.99 -2.02 -3.45
C VAL A 74 12.03 -3.11 -3.13
N THR A 75 11.58 -4.32 -2.79
CA THR A 75 12.48 -5.42 -2.41
C THR A 75 13.41 -5.84 -3.55
N PHE A 76 12.92 -5.80 -4.79
CA PHE A 76 13.66 -6.28 -5.95
C PHE A 76 14.16 -5.17 -6.87
N ASP A 77 14.14 -3.90 -6.43
CA ASP A 77 14.55 -2.76 -7.27
C ASP A 77 15.97 -2.91 -7.83
N TYR A 78 16.88 -3.48 -7.02
CA TYR A 78 18.26 -3.78 -7.41
C TYR A 78 18.39 -4.69 -8.65
N ALA A 79 17.35 -5.45 -8.99
CA ALA A 79 17.29 -6.31 -10.18
C ALA A 79 16.34 -5.76 -11.25
N LEU A 80 15.20 -5.20 -10.83
CA LEU A 80 14.18 -4.63 -11.73
C LEU A 80 14.71 -3.42 -12.50
N THR A 81 15.34 -2.47 -11.81
CA THR A 81 15.83 -1.23 -12.43
C THR A 81 16.92 -1.51 -13.46
N PRO A 82 17.99 -2.29 -13.17
CA PRO A 82 18.99 -2.62 -14.18
C PRO A 82 18.44 -3.42 -15.36
N SER A 83 17.44 -4.29 -15.13
CA SER A 83 16.78 -5.04 -16.19
C SER A 83 16.08 -4.10 -17.18
N LEU A 84 15.32 -3.12 -16.69
CA LEU A 84 14.66 -2.11 -17.52
C LEU A 84 15.67 -1.22 -18.26
N GLU A 85 16.75 -0.79 -17.59
CA GLU A 85 17.83 -0.01 -18.21
C GLU A 85 18.53 -0.79 -19.32
N ASP A 86 18.85 -2.06 -19.10
CA ASP A 86 19.44 -2.95 -20.09
C ASP A 86 18.53 -3.12 -21.31
N MET A 87 17.22 -3.30 -21.12
CA MET A 87 16.24 -3.33 -22.21
C MET A 87 16.24 -2.03 -23.02
N ARG A 88 16.20 -0.88 -22.35
CA ARG A 88 16.21 0.44 -23.00
C ARG A 88 17.51 0.74 -23.73
N SER A 89 18.64 0.21 -23.25
CA SER A 89 19.95 0.36 -23.92
C SER A 89 20.12 -0.55 -25.14
N GLY A 90 19.23 -1.53 -25.35
CA GLY A 90 19.35 -2.52 -26.42
C GLY A 90 20.43 -3.57 -26.15
N LYS A 91 20.86 -3.75 -24.90
CA LYS A 91 21.83 -4.77 -24.53
C LYS A 91 21.29 -6.16 -24.85
N ARG A 92 22.17 -7.05 -25.34
CA ARG A 92 21.84 -8.48 -25.51
C ARG A 92 21.75 -9.17 -24.15
N MET A 93 20.55 -9.19 -23.59
CA MET A 93 20.26 -9.74 -22.26
C MET A 93 20.25 -11.27 -22.30
N THR A 94 20.73 -11.92 -21.23
CA THR A 94 20.68 -13.38 -21.05
C THR A 94 19.72 -13.82 -19.94
N TYR A 95 19.18 -12.86 -19.20
CA TYR A 95 18.13 -13.00 -18.19
C TYR A 95 17.29 -11.72 -18.18
N VAL A 96 16.11 -11.77 -17.59
CA VAL A 96 15.31 -10.57 -17.26
C VAL A 96 14.83 -10.68 -15.82
N SER A 97 14.65 -9.53 -15.19
CA SER A 97 13.89 -9.39 -13.96
C SER A 97 12.75 -8.41 -14.24
N LEU A 98 11.52 -8.85 -14.00
CA LEU A 98 10.31 -8.09 -14.31
C LEU A 98 9.41 -8.02 -13.06
N PRO A 99 8.60 -6.96 -12.90
CA PRO A 99 7.59 -6.92 -11.86
C PRO A 99 6.58 -8.07 -11.99
N HIS A 100 5.99 -8.47 -10.85
CA HIS A 100 4.96 -9.51 -10.79
C HIS A 100 3.58 -9.01 -11.30
N PHE A 101 3.49 -8.65 -12.58
CA PHE A 101 2.28 -8.10 -13.20
C PHE A 101 1.09 -9.07 -13.19
N SER A 102 1.33 -10.37 -13.31
CA SER A 102 0.25 -11.37 -13.27
C SER A 102 -0.42 -11.44 -11.91
N GLU A 103 0.33 -11.29 -10.82
CA GLU A 103 -0.26 -11.27 -9.47
C GLU A 103 -1.03 -9.96 -9.25
N LEU A 104 -0.46 -8.81 -9.64
CA LEU A 104 -1.19 -7.53 -9.58
C LEU A 104 -2.49 -7.58 -10.38
N LYS A 105 -2.45 -8.13 -11.60
CA LYS A 105 -3.65 -8.28 -12.44
C LYS A 105 -4.72 -9.11 -11.72
N LYS A 106 -4.32 -10.25 -11.16
CA LYS A 106 -5.22 -11.16 -10.45
C LYS A 106 -5.83 -10.50 -9.22
N THR A 107 -5.04 -9.87 -8.36
CA THR A 107 -5.55 -9.23 -7.13
C THR A 107 -6.47 -8.06 -7.44
N LEU A 108 -6.21 -7.29 -8.51
CA LEU A 108 -7.13 -6.27 -8.99
C LEU A 108 -8.43 -6.86 -9.56
N GLU A 109 -8.37 -7.93 -10.35
CA GLU A 109 -9.58 -8.63 -10.83
C GLU A 109 -10.44 -9.16 -9.65
N GLU A 110 -9.79 -9.71 -8.61
CA GLU A 110 -10.46 -10.16 -7.38
C GLU A 110 -11.08 -8.98 -6.60
N ALA A 111 -10.36 -7.86 -6.46
CA ALA A 111 -10.89 -6.64 -5.84
C ALA A 111 -12.11 -6.08 -6.59
N ARG A 112 -12.05 -6.04 -7.94
CA ARG A 112 -13.17 -5.62 -8.80
C ARG A 112 -14.36 -6.57 -8.77
N ALA A 113 -14.14 -7.86 -8.53
CA ALA A 113 -15.21 -8.85 -8.40
C ALA A 113 -15.85 -8.87 -7.01
N ASN A 114 -15.21 -8.26 -6.00
CA ASN A 114 -15.70 -8.27 -4.63
C ASN A 114 -16.89 -7.32 -4.45
N PRO A 115 -18.10 -7.81 -4.09
CA PRO A 115 -19.29 -6.98 -3.95
C PRO A 115 -19.24 -5.98 -2.79
N LYS A 116 -18.32 -6.15 -1.83
CA LYS A 116 -18.08 -5.18 -0.76
C LYS A 116 -17.19 -4.02 -1.19
N THR A 117 -16.42 -4.19 -2.27
CA THR A 117 -15.44 -3.22 -2.75
C THR A 117 -15.96 -2.48 -3.97
N ALA A 118 -16.47 -3.23 -4.94
CA ALA A 118 -16.91 -2.68 -6.22
C ALA A 118 -18.06 -1.68 -6.04
N GLY A 119 -17.88 -0.48 -6.60
CA GLY A 119 -18.87 0.59 -6.60
C GLY A 119 -18.84 1.51 -5.38
N VAL A 120 -18.08 1.16 -4.33
CA VAL A 120 -17.91 2.01 -3.13
C VAL A 120 -17.00 3.20 -3.44
N TYR A 121 -15.80 2.94 -3.96
CA TYR A 121 -14.82 3.95 -4.37
C TYR A 121 -14.72 3.99 -5.89
N LYS A 122 -15.65 4.68 -6.54
CA LYS A 122 -15.81 4.66 -8.01
C LYS A 122 -14.61 5.21 -8.78
N ASP A 123 -13.86 6.11 -8.17
CA ASP A 123 -12.60 6.63 -8.71
C ASP A 123 -11.49 5.59 -8.62
N ILE A 124 -11.32 4.89 -7.49
CA ILE A 124 -10.39 3.76 -7.40
C ILE A 124 -10.76 2.67 -8.41
N ASP A 125 -12.04 2.34 -8.52
CA ASP A 125 -12.56 1.39 -9.50
C ASP A 125 -12.15 1.76 -10.94
N ALA A 126 -12.31 3.04 -11.30
CA ALA A 126 -11.97 3.52 -12.64
C ALA A 126 -10.45 3.46 -12.92
N GLU A 127 -9.63 3.83 -11.95
CA GLU A 127 -8.17 3.75 -12.09
C GLU A 127 -7.68 2.29 -12.10
N ALA A 128 -8.29 1.41 -11.30
CA ALA A 128 -8.03 -0.04 -11.33
C ALA A 128 -8.39 -0.64 -12.71
N ASP A 129 -9.53 -0.26 -13.29
CA ASP A 129 -9.95 -0.70 -14.62
C ASP A 129 -8.95 -0.20 -15.70
N ALA A 130 -8.38 1.00 -15.54
CA ALA A 130 -7.35 1.52 -16.43
C ALA A 130 -6.03 0.74 -16.33
N VAL A 131 -5.59 0.39 -15.11
CA VAL A 131 -4.42 -0.48 -14.89
C VAL A 131 -4.66 -1.87 -15.47
N LEU A 132 -5.82 -2.47 -15.22
CA LEU A 132 -6.21 -3.79 -15.74
C LEU A 132 -6.21 -3.84 -17.27
N ALA A 133 -6.64 -2.76 -17.94
CA ALA A 133 -6.62 -2.67 -19.40
C ALA A 133 -5.21 -2.83 -19.98
N ILE A 134 -4.18 -2.29 -19.30
CA ILE A 134 -2.78 -2.41 -19.71
C ILE A 134 -2.22 -3.78 -19.32
N LEU A 135 -2.52 -4.23 -18.10
CA LEU A 135 -2.07 -5.52 -17.57
C LEU A 135 -2.56 -6.71 -18.41
N LYS A 136 -3.70 -6.57 -19.11
CA LYS A 136 -4.22 -7.56 -20.05
C LYS A 136 -3.17 -8.02 -21.08
N ASP A 137 -2.36 -7.10 -21.58
CA ASP A 137 -1.32 -7.39 -22.57
C ASP A 137 0.08 -7.46 -21.93
N LEU A 138 0.35 -6.62 -20.91
CA LEU A 138 1.65 -6.55 -20.25
C LEU A 138 1.98 -7.80 -19.44
N ALA A 139 1.02 -8.36 -18.69
CA ALA A 139 1.24 -9.54 -17.86
C ALA A 139 1.64 -10.78 -18.68
N PRO A 140 0.86 -11.23 -19.69
CA PRO A 140 1.24 -12.41 -20.48
C PRO A 140 2.51 -12.20 -21.31
N LEU A 141 2.80 -10.96 -21.74
CA LEU A 141 4.07 -10.65 -22.40
C LEU A 141 5.26 -10.83 -21.45
N SER A 142 5.12 -10.42 -20.19
CA SER A 142 6.16 -10.55 -19.17
C SER A 142 6.47 -12.02 -18.87
N GLU A 143 5.44 -12.85 -18.67
CA GLU A 143 5.61 -14.31 -18.48
C GLU A 143 6.30 -14.97 -19.68
N LYS A 144 5.96 -14.54 -20.90
CA LYS A 144 6.58 -15.02 -22.14
C LYS A 144 8.05 -14.63 -22.21
N MET A 145 8.40 -13.40 -21.83
CA MET A 145 9.78 -12.94 -21.77
C MET A 145 10.57 -13.77 -20.75
N GLU A 146 10.08 -13.91 -19.53
CA GLU A 146 10.72 -14.74 -18.50
C GLU A 146 10.96 -16.17 -18.98
N SER A 147 9.96 -16.79 -19.61
CA SER A 147 10.05 -18.13 -20.18
C SER A 147 11.12 -18.23 -21.27
N TYR A 148 11.22 -17.24 -22.16
CA TYR A 148 12.21 -17.19 -23.23
C TYR A 148 13.64 -17.11 -22.69
N TYR A 149 13.89 -16.23 -21.71
CA TYR A 149 15.23 -16.08 -21.15
C TYR A 149 15.62 -17.27 -20.25
N SER A 150 14.67 -17.79 -19.46
CA SER A 150 14.87 -18.98 -18.62
C SER A 150 15.19 -20.24 -19.44
N SER A 151 14.52 -20.42 -20.59
CA SER A 151 14.78 -21.52 -21.52
C SER A 151 16.01 -21.31 -22.42
N LYS A 152 16.72 -20.18 -22.27
CA LYS A 152 17.85 -19.78 -23.12
C LYS A 152 17.49 -19.68 -24.61
N GLY A 153 16.27 -19.27 -24.94
CA GLY A 153 15.79 -19.13 -26.31
C GLY A 153 16.68 -18.24 -27.19
N TYR A 154 17.36 -17.26 -26.58
CA TYR A 154 18.32 -16.37 -27.23
C TYR A 154 19.50 -17.07 -27.91
N LEU A 155 19.85 -18.30 -27.49
CA LEU A 155 20.89 -19.09 -28.14
C LEU A 155 20.42 -19.69 -29.47
N ALA A 156 19.11 -19.88 -29.64
CA ALA A 156 18.52 -20.52 -30.81
C ALA A 156 18.20 -19.54 -31.94
N ASP A 157 17.96 -18.27 -31.62
CA ASP A 157 17.45 -17.27 -32.56
C ASP A 157 18.31 -16.00 -32.64
N ASP A 158 19.53 -16.02 -32.10
CA ASP A 158 20.43 -14.86 -31.97
C ASP A 158 19.70 -13.61 -31.44
N TYR A 159 18.93 -13.78 -30.36
CA TYR A 159 18.19 -12.72 -29.66
C TYR A 159 17.03 -12.10 -30.46
N ALA A 160 16.62 -12.69 -31.59
CA ALA A 160 15.58 -12.12 -32.45
C ALA A 160 14.22 -11.99 -31.73
N ALA A 161 13.73 -13.05 -31.09
CA ALA A 161 12.47 -12.99 -30.36
C ALA A 161 12.56 -12.10 -29.11
N GLY A 162 13.69 -12.14 -28.39
CA GLY A 162 13.94 -11.24 -27.26
C GLY A 162 13.84 -9.76 -27.66
N THR A 163 14.48 -9.39 -28.77
CA THR A 163 14.41 -8.03 -29.33
C THR A 163 12.97 -7.62 -29.67
N GLN A 164 12.21 -8.52 -30.28
CA GLN A 164 10.81 -8.27 -30.62
C GLN A 164 9.93 -8.09 -29.38
N MET A 165 10.13 -8.91 -28.34
CA MET A 165 9.36 -8.81 -27.09
C MET A 165 9.70 -7.55 -26.30
N ILE A 166 10.98 -7.18 -26.21
CA ILE A 166 11.39 -5.92 -25.57
C ILE A 166 10.73 -4.72 -26.27
N ALA A 167 10.70 -4.72 -27.61
CA ALA A 167 10.05 -3.65 -28.38
C ALA A 167 8.52 -3.56 -28.13
N GLN A 168 7.86 -4.65 -27.75
CA GLN A 168 6.44 -4.66 -27.35
C GLN A 168 6.27 -4.29 -25.87
N TYR A 169 7.22 -4.70 -25.02
CA TYR A 169 7.17 -4.52 -23.57
C TYR A 169 7.34 -3.06 -23.18
N LEU A 170 8.35 -2.37 -23.72
CA LEU A 170 8.68 -1.00 -23.29
C LEU A 170 7.50 -0.02 -23.40
N PRO A 171 6.74 0.04 -24.53
CA PRO A 171 5.57 0.93 -24.61
C PRO A 171 4.45 0.58 -23.62
N LEU A 172 4.24 -0.71 -23.32
CA LEU A 172 3.25 -1.15 -22.34
C LEU A 172 3.67 -0.78 -20.92
N TYR A 173 4.95 -0.96 -20.60
CA TYR A 173 5.53 -0.57 -19.32
C TYR A 173 5.48 0.95 -19.11
N ASP A 174 5.85 1.73 -20.13
CA ASP A 174 5.80 3.20 -20.11
C ASP A 174 4.37 3.74 -19.96
N ALA A 175 3.36 2.99 -20.43
CA ALA A 175 1.94 3.30 -20.20
C ALA A 175 1.45 2.85 -18.82
N PHE A 176 1.98 1.73 -18.32
CA PHE A 176 1.61 1.15 -17.03
C PHE A 176 2.00 2.07 -15.86
N GLU A 177 3.25 2.54 -15.80
CA GLU A 177 3.75 3.33 -14.65
C GLU A 177 2.83 4.52 -14.30
N PRO A 178 2.49 5.44 -15.23
CA PRO A 178 1.61 6.56 -14.89
C PRO A 178 0.15 6.16 -14.63
N ALA A 179 -0.32 5.01 -15.11
CA ALA A 179 -1.65 4.48 -14.77
C ALA A 179 -1.66 3.90 -13.36
N TYR A 180 -0.60 3.16 -13.00
CA TYR A 180 -0.41 2.60 -11.67
C TYR A 180 -0.26 3.72 -10.63
N ASP A 181 0.53 4.75 -10.91
CA ASP A 181 0.72 5.90 -10.00
C ASP A 181 -0.61 6.59 -9.66
N LYS A 182 -1.53 6.72 -10.62
CA LYS A 182 -2.86 7.27 -10.38
C LYS A 182 -3.72 6.38 -9.51
N PHE A 183 -3.70 5.08 -9.77
CA PHE A 183 -4.40 4.09 -8.98
C PHE A 183 -3.89 4.08 -7.53
N ASP A 184 -2.57 3.99 -7.32
CA ASP A 184 -1.93 4.00 -6.00
C ASP A 184 -2.23 5.31 -5.23
N ALA A 185 -2.21 6.45 -5.92
CA ALA A 185 -2.58 7.74 -5.33
C ALA A 185 -4.06 7.80 -4.90
N ALA A 186 -4.97 7.25 -5.70
CA ALA A 186 -6.39 7.18 -5.36
C ALA A 186 -6.63 6.29 -4.12
N VAL A 187 -6.01 5.10 -4.08
CA VAL A 187 -6.06 4.19 -2.92
C VAL A 187 -5.48 4.87 -1.68
N THR A 188 -4.34 5.53 -1.80
CA THR A 188 -3.71 6.28 -0.70
C THR A 188 -4.62 7.37 -0.15
N THR A 189 -5.29 8.11 -1.03
CA THR A 189 -6.18 9.21 -0.67
C THR A 189 -7.35 8.70 0.17
N HIS A 190 -8.08 7.70 -0.32
CA HIS A 190 -9.22 7.13 0.41
C HIS A 190 -8.78 6.42 1.69
N PHE A 191 -7.60 5.79 1.70
CA PHE A 191 -7.07 5.21 2.94
C PHE A 191 -6.86 6.28 4.01
N LYS A 192 -6.30 7.45 3.65
CA LYS A 192 -6.17 8.58 4.57
C LYS A 192 -7.53 9.05 5.08
N GLU A 193 -8.55 9.14 4.21
CA GLU A 193 -9.92 9.50 4.60
C GLU A 193 -10.53 8.50 5.59
N VAL A 194 -10.37 7.21 5.35
CA VAL A 194 -10.84 6.14 6.24
C VAL A 194 -10.16 6.21 7.61
N GLN A 195 -8.84 6.45 7.64
CA GLN A 195 -8.08 6.56 8.88
C GLN A 195 -8.51 7.79 9.70
N LEU A 196 -8.83 8.92 9.03
CA LEU A 196 -9.39 10.10 9.69
C LEU A 196 -10.78 9.81 10.27
N ALA A 197 -11.65 9.12 9.53
CA ALA A 197 -12.97 8.72 10.04
C ALA A 197 -12.85 7.81 11.28
N ARG A 198 -11.90 6.86 11.27
CA ARG A 198 -11.61 6.01 12.45
C ARG A 198 -11.16 6.82 13.65
N LEU A 199 -10.32 7.83 13.44
CA LEU A 199 -9.87 8.72 14.49
C LEU A 199 -11.05 9.50 15.11
N GLU A 200 -11.97 9.99 14.29
CA GLU A 200 -13.18 10.66 14.77
C GLU A 200 -14.10 9.73 15.56
N ASP A 201 -14.24 8.48 15.14
CA ASP A 201 -15.05 7.50 15.86
C ASP A 201 -14.43 7.16 17.21
N MET A 202 -13.11 6.95 17.28
CA MET A 202 -12.39 6.75 18.56
C MET A 202 -12.58 7.94 19.51
N ARG A 203 -12.56 9.18 19.00
CA ARG A 203 -12.84 10.38 19.80
C ARG A 203 -14.24 10.38 20.38
N LYS A 204 -15.26 10.03 19.58
CA LYS A 204 -16.66 9.94 20.02
C LYS A 204 -16.86 8.83 21.05
N GLU A 205 -16.14 7.71 20.88
CA GLU A 205 -16.17 6.55 21.79
C GLU A 205 -15.36 6.77 23.08
N GLY A 206 -14.54 7.84 23.16
CA GLY A 206 -13.66 8.11 24.29
C GLY A 206 -12.46 7.18 24.39
N ARG A 207 -12.05 6.57 23.27
CA ARG A 207 -10.91 5.64 23.16
C ARG A 207 -9.59 6.40 23.01
N VAL A 208 -9.21 7.10 24.06
CA VAL A 208 -8.08 8.04 24.08
C VAL A 208 -6.72 7.40 23.74
N ASN A 209 -6.50 6.13 24.10
CA ASN A 209 -5.24 5.46 23.82
C ASN A 209 -5.17 4.98 22.36
N ALA A 210 -6.25 4.39 21.84
CA ALA A 210 -6.34 4.02 20.43
C ALA A 210 -6.28 5.24 19.51
N GLU A 211 -6.95 6.34 19.88
CA GLU A 211 -6.88 7.62 19.18
C GLU A 211 -5.43 8.10 19.09
N ALA A 212 -4.74 8.24 20.22
CA ALA A 212 -3.37 8.74 20.26
C ALA A 212 -2.41 7.84 19.48
N PHE A 213 -2.60 6.52 19.53
CA PHE A 213 -1.82 5.58 18.76
C PHE A 213 -2.06 5.74 17.25
N LEU A 214 -3.32 5.80 16.82
CA LEU A 214 -3.66 5.96 15.41
C LEU A 214 -3.14 7.30 14.85
N GLU A 215 -3.37 8.39 15.57
CA GLU A 215 -2.88 9.72 15.20
C GLU A 215 -1.36 9.75 15.08
N LEU A 216 -0.63 9.11 16.02
CA LEU A 216 0.82 9.02 15.96
C LEU A 216 1.29 8.31 14.68
N ASN A 217 0.73 7.14 14.37
CA ASN A 217 1.10 6.39 13.17
C ASN A 217 0.83 7.19 11.88
N MET A 218 -0.28 7.92 11.83
CA MET A 218 -0.58 8.83 10.71
C MET A 218 0.49 9.91 10.57
N LYS A 219 0.93 10.53 11.67
CA LYS A 219 1.99 11.55 11.64
C LYS A 219 3.36 11.00 11.26
N VAL A 220 3.70 9.78 11.71
CA VAL A 220 4.93 9.11 11.30
C VAL A 220 4.90 8.80 9.81
N ARG A 221 3.75 8.38 9.27
CA ARG A 221 3.56 8.19 7.83
C ARG A 221 3.67 9.50 7.05
N GLU A 222 3.06 10.58 7.51
CA GLU A 222 3.21 11.91 6.91
C GLU A 222 4.67 12.38 6.88
N LEU A 223 5.48 12.05 7.90
CA LEU A 223 6.92 12.31 7.90
C LEU A 223 7.64 11.47 6.84
N ALA A 224 7.32 10.17 6.76
CA ALA A 224 7.92 9.28 5.77
C ALA A 224 7.58 9.71 4.33
N ASP A 225 6.32 10.09 4.05
CA ASP A 225 5.87 10.61 2.75
C ASP A 225 6.68 11.85 2.29
N MET A 226 7.38 12.55 3.19
CA MET A 226 8.28 13.65 2.79
C MET A 226 9.51 13.16 2.03
N LEU A 227 9.90 11.89 2.14
CA LEU A 227 11.02 11.30 1.38
C LEU A 227 10.78 11.30 -0.13
N ASP A 228 9.52 11.38 -0.56
CA ASP A 228 9.15 11.45 -1.98
C ASP A 228 9.44 12.85 -2.59
N GLN A 229 9.80 13.85 -1.77
CA GLN A 229 10.10 15.20 -2.22
C GLN A 229 11.53 15.31 -2.73
N GLU A 230 11.73 15.96 -3.88
CA GLU A 230 13.08 16.23 -4.41
C GLU A 230 13.93 17.09 -3.45
N GLN A 231 13.29 17.95 -2.65
CA GLN A 231 13.91 18.70 -1.57
C GLN A 231 12.99 18.68 -0.36
N ILE A 232 13.49 18.11 0.74
CA ILE A 232 12.76 18.05 2.01
C ILE A 232 12.88 19.40 2.72
N ASP A 233 11.75 19.99 3.11
CA ASP A 233 11.73 21.16 3.99
C ASP A 233 12.07 20.74 5.43
N ASN A 234 13.30 21.05 5.87
CA ASN A 234 13.78 20.73 7.21
C ASN A 234 12.89 21.30 8.32
N ALA A 235 12.32 22.49 8.14
CA ALA A 235 11.49 23.10 9.16
C ALA A 235 10.13 22.39 9.25
N ALA A 236 9.55 22.01 8.12
CA ALA A 236 8.33 21.21 8.08
C ALA A 236 8.54 19.80 8.67
N ALA A 237 9.68 19.17 8.36
CA ALA A 237 10.05 17.87 8.91
C ALA A 237 10.21 17.92 10.44
N GLU A 238 10.93 18.91 10.96
CA GLU A 238 11.08 19.08 12.41
C GLU A 238 9.77 19.44 13.11
N ALA A 239 8.90 20.22 12.47
CA ALA A 239 7.55 20.47 12.99
C ALA A 239 6.74 19.17 13.08
N LYS A 240 6.82 18.30 12.07
CA LYS A 240 6.17 16.99 12.09
C LYS A 240 6.73 16.08 13.17
N ILE A 241 8.05 16.05 13.35
CA ILE A 241 8.71 15.29 14.42
C ILE A 241 8.28 15.82 15.79
N ALA A 242 8.08 17.13 15.96
CA ALA A 242 7.56 17.70 17.20
C ALA A 242 6.11 17.25 17.49
N GLU A 243 5.24 17.21 16.48
CA GLU A 243 3.88 16.65 16.61
C GLU A 243 3.91 15.18 17.02
N ILE A 244 4.76 14.36 16.39
CA ILE A 244 4.95 12.95 16.73
C ILE A 244 5.38 12.82 18.20
N ASN A 245 6.42 13.55 18.60
CA ASN A 245 6.95 13.51 19.97
C ASN A 245 5.94 13.96 21.02
N ALA A 246 5.00 14.85 20.68
CA ALA A 246 3.92 15.25 21.59
C ALA A 246 2.87 14.12 21.80
N LEU A 247 2.74 13.19 20.85
CA LEU A 247 1.84 12.04 20.95
C LEU A 247 2.48 10.83 21.65
N VAL A 248 3.82 10.67 21.57
CA VAL A 248 4.55 9.53 22.17
C VAL A 248 4.18 9.26 23.64
N PRO A 249 4.07 10.27 24.54
CA PRO A 249 3.72 10.04 25.94
C PRO A 249 2.28 9.54 26.15
N LYS A 250 1.40 9.74 25.17
CA LYS A 250 0.00 9.31 25.21
C LYS A 250 -0.20 7.85 24.78
N VAL A 251 0.80 7.27 24.11
CA VAL A 251 0.76 5.86 23.72
C VAL A 251 1.08 4.96 24.93
N PRO A 252 0.20 3.99 25.27
CA PRO A 252 0.40 3.09 26.40
C PRO A 252 1.72 2.34 26.36
N ASP A 253 2.30 2.12 27.53
CA ASP A 253 3.44 1.22 27.72
C ASP A 253 2.94 -0.18 28.07
N ILE A 254 2.80 -1.01 27.03
CA ILE A 254 2.28 -2.37 27.12
C ILE A 254 3.20 -3.36 26.39
N PRO A 255 3.22 -4.65 26.77
CA PRO A 255 4.12 -5.62 26.17
C PRO A 255 4.04 -5.73 24.65
N SER A 256 2.85 -5.58 24.06
CA SER A 256 2.64 -5.59 22.60
C SER A 256 3.28 -4.39 21.88
N LEU A 257 3.67 -3.35 22.61
CA LEU A 257 4.35 -2.15 22.10
C LEU A 257 5.79 -2.00 22.63
N ALA A 258 6.38 -3.08 23.14
CA ALA A 258 7.69 -3.03 23.81
C ALA A 258 8.82 -2.45 22.93
N THR A 259 8.80 -2.71 21.61
CA THR A 259 9.80 -2.20 20.66
C THR A 259 9.33 -0.95 19.90
N TYR A 260 8.08 -0.54 20.07
CA TYR A 260 7.44 0.50 19.27
C TYR A 260 8.16 1.85 19.39
N LYS A 261 8.39 2.31 20.63
CA LYS A 261 9.07 3.59 20.89
C LYS A 261 10.53 3.57 20.44
N SER A 262 11.23 2.44 20.57
CA SER A 262 12.62 2.32 20.10
C SER A 262 12.71 2.35 18.58
N SER A 263 11.84 1.64 17.86
CA SER A 263 11.82 1.65 16.40
C SER A 263 11.44 3.04 15.86
N LEU A 264 10.48 3.72 16.50
CA LEU A 264 10.11 5.10 16.17
C LEU A 264 11.30 6.06 16.30
N ASN A 265 12.02 6.00 17.43
CA ASN A 265 13.18 6.86 17.66
C ASN A 265 14.30 6.59 16.66
N ARG A 266 14.48 5.33 16.25
CA ARG A 266 15.47 4.95 15.24
C ARG A 266 15.12 5.54 13.88
N PHE A 267 13.87 5.36 13.42
CA PHE A 267 13.35 6.00 12.20
C PHE A 267 13.50 7.53 12.20
N ILE A 268 13.11 8.21 13.28
CA ILE A 268 13.27 9.68 13.39
C ILE A 268 14.75 10.06 13.30
N GLY A 269 15.64 9.26 13.90
CA GLY A 269 17.08 9.45 13.85
C GLY A 269 17.64 9.34 12.43
N THR A 270 17.34 8.25 11.73
CA THR A 270 17.80 8.04 10.36
C THR A 270 17.17 9.02 9.38
N PHE A 271 15.90 9.37 9.54
CA PHE A 271 15.26 10.43 8.77
C PHE A 271 16.01 11.77 8.89
N ARG A 272 16.37 12.18 10.11
CA ARG A 272 17.18 13.41 10.33
C ARG A 272 18.55 13.33 9.70
N SER A 273 19.23 12.19 9.82
CA SER A 273 20.54 11.98 9.20
C SER A 273 20.45 12.05 7.67
N TYR A 274 19.40 11.48 7.06
CA TYR A 274 19.15 11.56 5.63
C TYR A 274 18.92 13.00 5.17
N VAL A 275 18.06 13.74 5.87
CA VAL A 275 17.81 15.17 5.61
C VAL A 275 19.09 16.01 5.74
N ALA A 276 20.01 15.63 6.63
CA ALA A 276 21.32 16.26 6.78
C ALA A 276 22.35 15.83 5.72
N GLY A 277 22.00 14.91 4.81
CA GLY A 277 22.91 14.34 3.80
C GLY A 277 23.94 13.37 4.37
N GLN A 278 23.64 12.75 5.51
CA GLN A 278 24.55 11.88 6.27
C GLN A 278 24.15 10.40 6.21
N GLU A 279 22.99 10.07 5.65
CA GLU A 279 22.45 8.71 5.59
C GLU A 279 21.92 8.39 4.20
N ASP A 280 21.90 7.10 3.84
CA ASP A 280 21.26 6.62 2.62
C ASP A 280 19.75 6.50 2.82
N GLY A 281 18.97 6.80 1.77
CA GLY A 281 17.51 6.73 1.88
C GLY A 281 16.97 5.32 2.10
N ASN A 282 17.69 4.28 1.65
CA ASN A 282 17.30 2.89 1.91
C ASN A 282 17.32 2.55 3.41
N GLU A 283 18.28 3.09 4.17
CA GLU A 283 18.35 2.91 5.62
C GLU A 283 17.13 3.54 6.32
N VAL A 284 16.68 4.71 5.84
CA VAL A 284 15.46 5.35 6.35
C VAL A 284 14.22 4.50 6.07
N VAL A 285 14.12 3.93 4.87
CA VAL A 285 13.02 3.04 4.46
C VAL A 285 13.00 1.78 5.33
N ASP A 286 14.16 1.18 5.59
CA ASP A 286 14.28 -0.02 6.42
C ASP A 286 13.85 0.24 7.87
N ASP A 287 14.27 1.36 8.45
CA ASP A 287 13.86 1.76 9.79
C ASP A 287 12.37 2.09 9.89
N PHE A 288 11.81 2.74 8.87
CA PHE A 288 10.38 2.98 8.77
C PHE A 288 9.62 1.64 8.73
N ASN A 289 10.07 0.69 7.93
CA ASN A 289 9.46 -0.64 7.84
C ASN A 289 9.51 -1.40 9.18
N ASP A 290 10.62 -1.29 9.92
CA ASP A 290 10.73 -1.86 11.25
C ASP A 290 9.82 -1.18 12.27
N PHE A 291 9.63 0.14 12.18
CA PHE A 291 8.61 0.84 12.95
C PHE A 291 7.22 0.29 12.64
N VAL A 292 6.84 0.16 11.36
CA VAL A 292 5.51 -0.38 10.98
C VAL A 292 5.30 -1.81 11.52
N ARG A 293 6.32 -2.67 11.42
CA ARG A 293 6.30 -4.04 11.98
C ARG A 293 6.13 -4.07 13.49
N SER A 294 6.69 -3.10 14.22
CA SER A 294 6.56 -3.03 15.67
C SER A 294 5.13 -2.77 16.17
N SER A 295 4.24 -2.38 15.27
CA SER A 295 2.81 -2.12 15.52
C SER A 295 1.85 -3.08 14.81
N SER A 296 2.34 -3.99 13.96
CA SER A 296 1.50 -4.68 12.97
C SER A 296 0.54 -5.72 13.55
N ASN A 297 0.70 -6.13 14.81
CA ASN A 297 -0.12 -7.16 15.46
C ASN A 297 -0.95 -6.61 16.64
N LEU A 298 -1.04 -5.29 16.75
CA LEU A 298 -1.75 -4.65 17.86
C LEU A 298 -3.26 -4.61 17.60
N ASP A 299 -4.03 -5.19 18.52
CA ASP A 299 -5.47 -4.94 18.58
C ASP A 299 -5.73 -3.57 19.22
N LEU A 300 -6.23 -2.61 18.43
CA LEU A 300 -6.58 -1.28 18.93
C LEU A 300 -7.64 -1.32 20.04
N ALA A 301 -8.49 -2.34 20.08
CA ALA A 301 -9.50 -2.48 21.13
C ALA A 301 -8.85 -2.80 22.50
N GLU A 302 -7.64 -3.36 22.53
CA GLU A 302 -6.92 -3.65 23.78
C GLU A 302 -6.31 -2.42 24.44
N LEU A 303 -6.08 -1.35 23.68
CA LEU A 303 -5.43 -0.14 24.17
C LEU A 303 -6.26 0.61 25.23
N ASP A 304 -7.59 0.50 25.16
CA ASP A 304 -8.52 1.19 26.05
C ASP A 304 -9.25 0.24 27.01
N LYS A 305 -8.96 -1.07 26.98
CA LYS A 305 -9.51 -2.02 27.97
C LYS A 305 -8.95 -1.65 29.35
N LYS A 306 -9.85 -1.38 30.30
CA LYS A 306 -9.47 -1.24 31.72
C LYS A 306 -8.85 -2.57 32.19
N LYS A 307 -7.63 -2.49 32.73
CA LYS A 307 -7.01 -3.59 33.49
C LYS A 307 -7.84 -3.92 34.73
#